data_AF-A0A927NZA6-F1
#
_entry.id   AF-A0A927NZA6-F1
#
_cell.length_a   1.000
_cell.length_b   1.000
_cell.length_c   1.000
_cell.angle_alpha   90.00
_cell.angle_beta   90.00
_cell.angle_gamma   90.00
#
_symmetry.space_group_name_H-M   'P 1'
#
loop_
_entity.id
_entity.type
_entity.pdbx_description
1 polymer ?
#
loop_
_entity_poly.entity_id
_entity_poly.type
_entity_poly.pdbx_seq_one_letter_code
_entity_poly.pdbx_strand_id
1 'polypeptide(L)'
;MKKLIALVLVLVLLFVGCKKDEFVFQAEILEIYEGTYLVEPLEGTTERKSSDQIYVPIKHVDASREPLVGDIIEITYNGMLLETYPAQIGEFYKIRLIEE
;
A
#
# COMPACT_ATOMS: atom_id res chain seq x y z
N MET A 1 27.87 -39.51 -5.53
CA MET A 1 27.23 -39.23 -4.23
C MET A 1 27.52 -37.81 -3.73
N LYS A 2 28.78 -37.43 -3.43
CA LYS A 2 29.12 -36.12 -2.82
C LYS A 2 28.84 -34.88 -3.70
N LYS A 3 29.06 -34.99 -5.02
CA LYS A 3 28.77 -33.90 -5.98
C LYS A 3 27.26 -33.68 -6.22
N LEU A 4 26.45 -34.73 -6.07
CA LEU A 4 24.99 -34.64 -6.15
C LEU A 4 24.41 -33.92 -4.91
N ILE A 5 24.96 -34.18 -3.73
CA ILE A 5 24.55 -33.52 -2.48
C ILE A 5 24.84 -32.00 -2.56
N ALA A 6 26.01 -31.63 -3.08
CA ALA A 6 26.36 -30.22 -3.28
C ALA A 6 25.44 -29.52 -4.29
N LEU A 7 25.05 -30.20 -5.37
CA LEU A 7 24.13 -29.64 -6.38
C LEU A 7 22.72 -29.41 -5.82
N VAL A 8 22.23 -30.33 -4.97
CA VAL A 8 20.93 -30.20 -4.30
C VAL A 8 20.93 -29.06 -3.29
N LEU A 9 22.01 -28.90 -2.52
CA LEU A 9 22.17 -27.79 -1.55
C LEU A 9 22.20 -26.41 -2.22
N VAL A 10 22.82 -26.29 -3.39
CA VAL A 10 22.84 -25.04 -4.18
C VAL A 10 21.46 -24.72 -4.76
N LEU A 11 20.69 -25.73 -5.17
CA LEU A 11 19.34 -25.55 -5.72
C LEU A 11 18.33 -25.12 -4.65
N VAL A 12 18.46 -25.59 -3.41
CA VAL A 12 17.59 -25.23 -2.28
C VAL A 12 17.81 -23.77 -1.84
N LEU A 13 19.02 -23.22 -2.00
CA LEU A 13 19.32 -21.81 -1.70
C LEU A 13 18.71 -20.82 -2.70
N LEU A 14 18.27 -21.27 -3.88
CA LEU A 14 17.67 -20.41 -4.91
C LEU A 14 16.17 -20.12 -4.69
N PHE A 15 15.54 -20.75 -3.70
CA PHE A 15 14.10 -20.57 -3.39
C PHE A 15 13.82 -19.68 -2.17
N VAL A 16 14.78 -18.87 -1.72
CA VAL A 16 14.48 -17.83 -0.73
C VAL A 16 13.77 -16.68 -1.44
N GLY A 17 12.47 -16.84 -1.67
CA GLY A 17 11.61 -15.75 -2.11
C GLY A 17 11.63 -14.65 -1.07
N CYS A 18 12.08 -13.45 -1.47
CA CYS A 18 11.94 -12.26 -0.64
C CYS A 18 10.44 -11.94 -0.50
N LYS A 19 9.88 -12.08 0.70
CA LYS A 19 8.56 -11.49 0.99
C LYS A 19 8.75 -9.97 1.04
N LYS A 20 8.00 -9.21 0.25
CA LYS A 20 7.89 -7.76 0.43
C LYS A 20 7.07 -7.52 1.69
N ASP A 21 7.55 -6.64 2.56
CA ASP A 21 6.74 -6.18 3.70
C ASP A 21 5.64 -5.26 3.16
N GLU A 22 4.39 -5.58 3.53
CA GLU A 22 3.20 -4.84 3.13
C GLU A 22 2.59 -4.19 4.37
N PHE A 23 2.29 -2.90 4.24
CA PHE A 23 1.66 -2.07 5.26
C PHE A 23 0.26 -1.68 4.79
N VAL A 24 -0.65 -1.49 5.73
CA VAL A 24 -2.05 -1.22 5.44
C VAL A 24 -2.54 -0.09 6.34
N PHE A 25 -3.21 0.89 5.75
CA PHE A 25 -3.93 1.91 6.50
C PHE A 25 -5.28 2.23 5.83
N GLN A 26 -6.21 2.70 6.65
CA GLN A 26 -7.50 3.20 6.18
C GLN A 26 -7.52 4.72 6.18
N ALA A 27 -8.21 5.30 5.21
CA ALA A 27 -8.31 6.74 5.04
C ALA A 27 -9.63 7.13 4.38
N GLU A 28 -10.13 8.31 4.71
CA GLU A 28 -11.28 8.94 4.04
C GLU A 28 -10.82 9.66 2.78
N ILE A 29 -11.56 9.54 1.68
CA ILE A 29 -11.31 10.32 0.47
C ILE A 29 -11.82 11.75 0.67
N LEU A 30 -10.92 12.73 0.67
CA LEU A 30 -11.26 14.15 0.75
C LEU A 30 -11.54 14.74 -0.63
N GLU A 31 -10.69 14.43 -1.62
CA GLU A 31 -10.80 14.97 -2.97
C GLU A 31 -10.39 13.92 -4.02
N ILE A 32 -10.98 14.03 -5.21
CA ILE A 32 -10.64 13.23 -6.39
C ILE A 32 -10.23 14.18 -7.51
N TYR A 33 -8.97 14.16 -7.90
CA TYR A 33 -8.44 15.04 -8.93
C TYR A 33 -7.37 14.34 -9.77
N GLU A 34 -7.49 14.46 -11.10
CA GLU A 34 -6.50 13.97 -12.07
C GLU A 34 -5.94 12.56 -11.78
N GLY A 35 -6.82 11.60 -11.49
CA GLY A 35 -6.40 10.22 -11.25
C GLY A 35 -5.68 10.01 -9.90
N THR A 36 -5.90 10.90 -8.93
CA THR A 36 -5.35 10.85 -7.58
C THR A 36 -6.45 11.07 -6.55
N TYR A 37 -6.40 10.33 -5.45
CA TYR A 37 -7.15 10.62 -4.23
C TYR A 37 -6.29 11.48 -3.31
N LEU A 38 -6.84 12.59 -2.83
CA LEU A 38 -6.37 13.19 -1.58
C LEU A 38 -7.12 12.50 -0.45
N VAL A 39 -6.39 11.89 0.48
CA VAL A 39 -6.99 11.13 1.56
C VAL A 39 -6.54 11.61 2.93
N GLU A 40 -7.42 11.41 3.90
CA GLU A 40 -7.18 11.65 5.31
C GLU A 40 -7.03 10.33 6.06
N PRO A 41 -5.82 9.92 6.52
CA PRO A 41 -5.67 8.70 7.29
C PRO A 41 -6.50 8.73 8.58
N LEU A 42 -7.14 7.62 8.93
CA LEU A 42 -7.93 7.54 10.16
C LEU A 42 -7.10 7.87 11.40
N GLU A 43 -7.76 8.41 12.43
CA GLU A 43 -7.10 8.80 13.67
C GLU A 43 -6.37 7.62 14.35
N GLY A 44 -5.25 7.93 15.01
CA GLY A 44 -4.45 6.94 15.75
C GLY A 44 -3.53 6.06 14.90
N THR A 45 -3.61 6.12 13.57
CA THR A 45 -2.71 5.40 12.65
C THR A 45 -1.29 5.98 12.66
N THR A 46 -0.31 5.19 12.21
CA THR A 46 1.09 5.66 12.09
C THR A 46 1.20 6.70 10.99
N GLU A 47 0.47 6.49 9.90
CA GLU A 47 0.37 7.38 8.75
C GLU A 47 -0.18 8.75 9.17
N ARG A 48 -1.24 8.77 10.00
CA ARG A 48 -1.80 10.01 10.57
C ARG A 48 -0.80 10.81 11.42
N LYS A 49 0.14 10.13 12.09
CA LYS A 49 1.22 10.80 12.84
C LYS A 49 2.27 11.42 11.92
N SER A 50 2.41 10.90 10.70
CA SER A 50 3.33 11.43 9.69
C SER A 50 2.71 12.57 8.90
N SER A 51 1.44 12.45 8.50
CA SER A 51 0.70 13.49 7.79
C SER A 51 -0.79 13.28 7.90
N ASP A 52 -1.55 14.38 7.98
CA ASP A 52 -3.00 14.40 7.94
C ASP A 52 -3.56 14.24 6.52
N GLN A 53 -2.77 14.54 5.49
CA GLN A 53 -3.20 14.50 4.10
C GLN A 53 -2.19 13.76 3.23
N ILE A 54 -2.66 12.79 2.45
CA ILE A 54 -1.80 11.96 1.60
C ILE A 54 -2.39 11.88 0.19
N TYR A 55 -1.57 12.12 -0.84
CA TYR A 55 -1.89 11.82 -2.22
C TYR A 55 -1.66 10.34 -2.54
N VAL A 56 -2.69 9.69 -3.07
CA VAL A 56 -2.69 8.27 -3.46
C VAL A 56 -3.14 8.15 -4.91
N PRO A 57 -2.31 7.65 -5.84
CA PRO A 57 -2.72 7.45 -7.22
C PRO A 57 -3.82 6.40 -7.35
N ILE A 58 -4.80 6.66 -8.22
CA ILE A 58 -5.94 5.76 -8.46
C ILE A 58 -5.48 4.63 -9.39
N LYS A 59 -4.90 3.57 -8.80
CA LYS A 59 -4.52 2.34 -9.51
C LYS A 59 -4.82 1.12 -8.66
N HIS A 60 -4.99 -0.03 -9.31
CA HIS A 60 -5.24 -1.31 -8.65
C HIS A 60 -6.40 -1.24 -7.63
N VAL A 61 -7.46 -0.51 -8.00
CA VAL A 61 -8.67 -0.37 -7.18
C VAL A 61 -9.50 -1.64 -7.33
N ASP A 62 -9.68 -2.35 -6.22
CA ASP A 62 -10.56 -3.50 -6.09
C ASP A 62 -11.75 -3.09 -5.23
N ALA A 63 -12.75 -2.53 -5.90
CA ALA A 63 -13.95 -2.00 -5.27
C ALA A 63 -15.19 -2.47 -6.03
N SER A 64 -16.26 -2.76 -5.30
CA SER A 64 -17.61 -3.10 -5.80
C SER A 64 -18.21 -1.99 -6.66
N ARG A 65 -17.84 -0.73 -6.38
CA ARG A 65 -18.22 0.49 -7.08
C ARG A 65 -17.05 1.47 -7.11
N GLU A 66 -17.16 2.51 -7.93
CA GLU A 66 -16.19 3.61 -7.93
C GLU A 66 -16.22 4.33 -6.56
N PRO A 67 -15.06 4.48 -5.88
CA PRO A 67 -14.96 5.25 -4.65
C PRO A 67 -15.26 6.73 -4.88
N LEU A 68 -15.91 7.36 -3.90
CA LEU A 68 -16.37 8.74 -3.90
C LEU A 68 -15.75 9.51 -2.73
N VAL A 69 -15.82 10.84 -2.79
CA VAL A 69 -15.48 11.69 -1.63
C VAL A 69 -16.36 11.29 -0.43
N GLY A 70 -15.72 11.15 0.74
CA GLY A 70 -16.33 10.68 1.98
C GLY A 70 -16.28 9.16 2.17
N ASP A 71 -15.91 8.38 1.16
CA ASP A 71 -15.72 6.94 1.33
C ASP A 71 -14.45 6.63 2.12
N ILE A 72 -14.50 5.58 2.95
CA ILE A 72 -13.32 4.99 3.55
C ILE A 72 -12.72 3.95 2.61
N ILE A 73 -11.44 4.13 2.28
CA ILE A 73 -10.65 3.16 1.55
C ILE A 73 -9.53 2.60 2.40
N GLU A 74 -9.16 1.36 2.13
CA GLU A 74 -7.98 0.71 2.68
C GLU A 74 -6.90 0.63 1.60
N ILE A 75 -5.68 1.04 1.96
CA ILE A 75 -4.55 1.17 1.05
C ILE A 75 -3.44 0.24 1.52
N THR A 76 -2.99 -0.66 0.64
CA THR A 76 -1.84 -1.54 0.87
C THR A 76 -0.61 -0.97 0.16
N TYR A 77 0.50 -0.80 0.89
CA TYR A 77 1.70 -0.14 0.38
C TYR A 77 2.99 -0.62 1.06
N ASN A 78 4.13 -0.06 0.69
CA ASN A 78 5.45 -0.47 1.15
C ASN A 78 5.92 0.18 2.46
N GLY A 79 5.05 0.93 3.15
CA GLY A 79 5.40 1.61 4.40
C GLY A 79 6.11 2.95 4.24
N MET A 80 6.41 3.38 3.00
CA MET A 80 7.06 4.67 2.76
C MET A 80 6.06 5.78 2.41
N LEU A 81 6.20 6.90 3.11
CA LEU A 81 5.58 8.18 2.75
C LEU A 81 6.69 9.18 2.43
N LEU A 82 6.51 9.98 1.37
CA LEU A 82 7.41 11.07 1.05
C LEU A 82 7.08 12.28 1.92
N GLU A 83 8.10 12.85 2.57
CA GLU A 83 8.01 14.00 3.48
C GLU A 83 7.73 15.31 2.70
N THR A 84 6.54 15.40 2.13
CA THR A 84 5.97 16.58 1.44
C THR A 84 4.62 16.95 2.06
N TYR A 85 4.03 18.09 1.67
CA TYR A 85 2.71 18.48 2.15
C TYR A 85 1.76 18.88 0.99
N PRO A 86 0.65 18.16 0.78
CA PRO A 86 0.31 16.84 1.34
C PRO A 86 1.41 15.80 1.12
N ALA A 87 1.47 14.77 1.96
CA ALA A 87 2.42 13.67 1.77
C ALA A 87 2.10 12.91 0.48
N GLN A 88 3.09 12.20 -0.06
CA GLN A 88 2.87 11.31 -1.20
C GLN A 88 3.16 9.88 -0.81
N ILE A 89 2.31 8.95 -1.22
CA ILE A 89 2.56 7.53 -0.99
C ILE A 89 3.73 7.03 -1.85
N GLY A 90 4.55 6.16 -1.28
CA GLY A 90 5.64 5.49 -1.99
C GLY A 90 5.14 4.42 -2.97
N GLU A 91 5.74 3.23 -2.90
CA GLU A 91 5.23 2.09 -3.69
C GLU A 91 3.95 1.58 -3.02
N PHE A 92 2.84 1.62 -3.75
CA PHE A 92 1.57 1.08 -3.29
C PHE A 92 1.11 -0.07 -4.19
N TYR A 93 0.30 -0.96 -3.62
CA TYR A 93 -0.04 -2.24 -4.20
C TYR A 93 -1.51 -2.34 -4.57
N LYS A 94 -2.40 -1.92 -3.66
CA LYS A 94 -3.85 -2.13 -3.80
C LYS A 94 -4.66 -1.09 -3.03
N ILE A 95 -5.84 -0.78 -3.56
CA ILE A 95 -6.88 -0.01 -2.87
C ILE A 95 -8.13 -0.89 -2.76
N ARG A 96 -8.76 -0.90 -1.58
CA ARG A 96 -10.07 -1.54 -1.35
C ARG A 96 -11.06 -0.52 -0.81
N LEU A 97 -12.29 -0.57 -1.29
CA LEU A 97 -13.39 0.19 -0.67
C LEU A 97 -13.85 -0.57 0.58
N ILE A 98 -13.94 0.12 1.71
CA ILE A 98 -14.54 -0.41 2.93
C ILE A 98 -16.01 0.03 2.93
N GLU A 99 -16.89 -0.85 2.47
CA GLU A 99 -18.33 -0.64 2.65
C GLU A 99 -18.67 -0.89 4.13
N GLU A 100 -19.46 0.00 4.74
CA GLU A 100 -20.17 -0.30 5.99
C GLU A 100 -21.28 -1.34 5.78
#